data_AF-A0A4Y7Q4B1-F1
#
_entry.id   AF-A0A4Y7Q4B1-F1
#
_cell.length_a   1.000
_cell.length_b   1.000
_cell.length_c   1.000
_cell.angle_alpha   90.00
_cell.angle_beta   90.00
_cell.angle_gamma   90.00
#
_symmetry.space_group_name_H-M   'P 1'
#
loop_
_entity.id
_entity.type
_entity.pdbx_description
1 polymer ?
#
loop_
_entity_poly.entity_id
_entity_poly.type
_entity_poly.pdbx_seq_one_letter_code
_entity_poly.pdbx_strand_id
1 'polypeptide(L)'
;RSRSKPTGTRKNISPETLVPLEAPTQPRSYVTPSTTSRKEIPAVFARKRARSMAFDEEDELADEADPLALPPTATEAEAIAAKRRQNTLAARRSRKRKLEYQQQLEDALDKEKLEKEMWKSRALACRDTLQSYGVSVPFHDD
;
A
#
# COMPACT_ATOMS: atom_id res chain seq x y z
N ARG A 1 -5.12 -2.38 -29.91
CA ARG A 1 -5.26 -1.65 -28.61
C ARG A 1 -4.75 -2.57 -27.50
N SER A 2 -3.51 -2.38 -27.02
CA SER A 2 -2.94 -3.20 -25.93
C SER A 2 -3.79 -3.01 -24.65
N ARG A 3 -4.24 -4.10 -24.04
CA ARG A 3 -4.93 -4.06 -22.74
C ARG A 3 -3.86 -3.85 -21.67
N SER A 4 -3.88 -2.70 -21.00
CA SER A 4 -2.98 -2.42 -19.88
C SER A 4 -3.17 -3.47 -18.80
N LYS A 5 -2.06 -4.05 -18.30
CA LYS A 5 -2.09 -5.00 -17.19
C LYS A 5 -2.80 -4.37 -15.98
N PRO A 6 -3.56 -5.14 -15.19
CA PRO A 6 -4.25 -4.61 -14.03
C PRO A 6 -3.24 -4.23 -12.94
N THR A 7 -3.07 -2.93 -12.70
CA THR A 7 -2.18 -2.37 -11.67
C THR A 7 -2.88 -2.19 -10.31
N GLY A 8 -4.18 -2.55 -10.21
CA GLY A 8 -4.96 -2.41 -8.98
C GLY A 8 -5.30 -0.97 -8.57
N THR A 9 -4.89 0.01 -9.38
CA THR A 9 -5.17 1.45 -9.22
C THR A 9 -5.91 1.98 -10.44
N ARG A 10 -6.59 3.13 -10.29
CA ARG A 10 -7.18 3.83 -11.44
C ARG A 10 -6.07 4.43 -12.30
N LYS A 11 -6.31 4.53 -13.61
CA LYS A 11 -5.37 5.17 -14.54
C LYS A 11 -5.11 6.63 -14.13
N ASN A 12 -3.85 7.05 -14.20
CA ASN A 12 -3.39 8.42 -13.91
C ASN A 12 -3.64 8.92 -12.49
N ILE A 13 -3.62 8.02 -11.50
CA ILE A 13 -3.75 8.40 -10.09
C ILE A 13 -2.36 8.50 -9.46
N SER A 14 -2.10 9.60 -8.75
CA SER A 14 -0.86 9.86 -8.02
C SER A 14 -1.12 9.93 -6.51
N PRO A 15 -0.08 9.83 -5.65
CA PRO A 15 -0.22 9.90 -4.19
C PRO A 15 -0.97 11.17 -3.76
N GLU A 16 -0.67 12.29 -4.42
CA GLU A 16 -1.24 13.60 -4.14
C GLU A 16 -2.71 13.75 -4.56
N THR A 17 -3.14 12.98 -5.57
CA THR A 17 -4.55 12.98 -6.02
C THR A 17 -5.46 12.10 -5.17
N LEU A 18 -4.90 11.31 -4.25
CA LEU A 18 -5.69 10.53 -3.29
C LEU A 18 -6.41 11.46 -2.30
N VAL A 19 -7.51 10.95 -1.75
CA VAL A 19 -8.23 11.67 -0.70
C VAL A 19 -7.30 11.86 0.51
N PRO A 20 -7.09 13.10 0.98
CA PRO A 20 -6.20 13.39 2.10
C PRO A 20 -6.59 12.63 3.38
N LEU A 21 -5.62 12.39 4.26
CA LEU A 21 -5.87 11.73 5.55
C LEU A 21 -6.84 12.54 6.41
N GLU A 22 -6.68 13.86 6.44
CA GLU A 22 -7.53 14.78 7.21
C GLU A 22 -8.91 15.05 6.60
N ALA A 23 -9.19 14.51 5.41
CA ALA A 23 -10.48 14.75 4.77
C ALA A 23 -11.62 14.14 5.62
N PRO A 24 -12.75 14.85 5.80
CA PRO A 24 -13.87 14.35 6.59
C PRO A 24 -14.35 12.96 6.15
N THR A 25 -14.71 12.12 7.11
CA THR A 25 -15.35 10.83 6.83
C THR A 25 -16.85 11.01 6.68
N GLN A 26 -17.41 10.59 5.55
CA GLN A 26 -18.84 10.72 5.29
C GLN A 26 -19.67 9.87 6.27
N PRO A 27 -20.66 10.44 6.97
CA PRO A 27 -21.54 9.67 7.83
C PRO A 27 -22.47 8.77 7.00
N ARG A 28 -22.90 7.65 7.58
CA ARG A 28 -23.86 6.72 6.96
C ARG A 28 -25.09 6.61 7.84
N SER A 29 -26.25 6.91 7.28
CA SER A 29 -27.55 6.64 7.88
C SER A 29 -28.00 5.22 7.53
N TYR A 30 -28.40 4.45 8.53
CA TYR A 30 -28.88 3.09 8.37
C TYR A 30 -30.36 3.06 8.71
N VAL A 31 -31.20 2.67 7.75
CA VAL A 31 -32.62 2.43 8.00
C VAL A 31 -32.81 1.07 8.69
N THR A 32 -31.95 0.10 8.37
CA THR A 32 -31.90 -1.23 8.99
C THR A 32 -30.52 -1.47 9.59
N PRO A 33 -30.39 -2.25 10.68
CA PRO A 33 -29.08 -2.58 11.24
C PRO A 33 -28.19 -3.21 10.15
N SER A 34 -26.91 -2.84 10.15
CA SER A 34 -25.95 -3.38 9.17
C SER A 34 -25.94 -4.91 9.25
N THR A 35 -26.07 -5.60 8.11
CA THR A 35 -26.02 -7.09 8.03
C THR A 35 -24.75 -7.67 8.67
N THR A 36 -23.65 -6.92 8.58
CA THR A 36 -22.34 -7.25 9.17
C THR A 36 -22.12 -6.64 10.55
N SER A 37 -23.15 -6.01 11.15
CA SER A 37 -23.06 -5.48 12.51
C SER A 37 -22.69 -6.61 13.48
N ARG A 38 -21.86 -6.29 14.48
CA ARG A 38 -21.55 -7.22 15.56
C ARG A 38 -22.84 -7.47 16.33
N LYS A 39 -23.50 -8.59 16.04
CA LYS A 39 -24.55 -9.13 16.89
C LYS A 39 -23.93 -9.49 18.23
N GLU A 40 -24.64 -9.24 19.32
CA GLU A 40 -24.20 -9.66 20.65
C GLU A 40 -23.93 -11.16 20.61
N ILE A 41 -22.67 -11.52 20.85
CA ILE A 41 -22.25 -12.92 20.80
C ILE A 41 -22.39 -13.45 22.22
N PRO A 42 -23.07 -14.58 22.44
CA PRO A 42 -23.23 -15.14 23.78
C PRO A 42 -21.89 -15.22 24.53
N ALA A 43 -21.91 -14.96 25.84
CA ALA A 43 -20.70 -14.81 26.68
C ALA A 43 -19.68 -15.96 26.56
N VAL A 44 -20.15 -17.16 26.23
CA VAL A 44 -19.31 -18.35 25.99
C VAL A 44 -18.33 -18.15 24.82
N PHE A 45 -18.73 -17.43 23.78
CA PHE A 45 -17.89 -17.14 22.60
C PHE A 45 -17.01 -15.90 22.78
N ALA A 46 -17.38 -14.98 23.68
CA ALA A 46 -16.57 -13.79 23.99
C ALA A 46 -15.19 -14.17 24.56
N ARG A 47 -15.12 -15.22 25.41
CA ARG A 47 -13.87 -15.70 26.00
C ARG A 47 -12.87 -16.27 24.99
N LYS A 48 -13.33 -16.88 23.89
CA LYS A 48 -12.42 -17.43 22.85
C LYS A 48 -11.79 -16.34 21.99
N ARG A 49 -12.54 -15.26 21.71
CA ARG A 49 -12.04 -14.12 20.92
C ARG A 49 -10.95 -13.32 21.64
N ALA A 50 -11.02 -13.23 22.96
CA ALA A 50 -10.00 -12.55 23.76
C ALA A 50 -8.60 -13.19 23.60
N ARG A 51 -8.54 -14.51 23.39
CA ARG A 51 -7.27 -15.23 23.18
C ARG A 51 -6.66 -15.01 21.80
N SER A 52 -7.47 -14.86 20.74
CA SER A 52 -6.96 -14.63 19.38
C SER A 52 -6.50 -13.18 19.15
N MET A 53 -7.05 -12.21 19.89
CA MET A 53 -6.61 -10.81 19.84
C MET A 53 -5.25 -10.56 20.53
N ALA A 54 -4.73 -11.54 21.29
CA ALA A 54 -3.46 -11.43 22.00
C ALA A 54 -2.25 -11.91 21.19
N PHE A 55 -2.46 -12.49 19.99
CA PHE A 55 -1.42 -13.09 19.15
C PHE A 55 -1.47 -12.65 17.68
N ASP A 56 -2.41 -11.78 17.30
CA ASP A 56 -2.48 -11.23 15.94
C ASP A 56 -1.69 -9.92 15.95
N GLU A 57 -0.52 -9.97 15.33
CA GLU A 57 0.54 -8.97 15.25
C GLU A 57 0.02 -7.54 15.05
N GLU A 58 0.17 -6.71 16.07
CA GLU A 58 1.04 -5.52 16.15
C GLU A 58 1.76 -4.99 14.89
N ASP A 59 1.24 -5.16 13.68
CA ASP A 59 1.90 -4.61 12.47
C ASP A 59 1.41 -3.16 12.23
N GLU A 60 2.16 -2.20 12.80
CA GLU A 60 2.23 -0.75 12.50
C GLU A 60 0.96 0.11 12.59
N LEU A 61 -0.24 -0.44 12.74
CA LEU A 61 -1.49 0.34 12.79
C LEU A 61 -1.81 0.91 14.19
N ALA A 62 -1.05 0.48 15.20
CA ALA A 62 -1.25 0.84 16.61
C ALA A 62 -0.38 2.03 17.09
N ASP A 63 0.57 2.51 16.28
CA ASP A 63 1.65 3.40 16.76
C ASP A 63 1.33 4.90 16.72
N GLU A 64 0.06 5.27 16.50
CA GLU A 64 -0.44 6.57 16.92
C GLU A 64 -1.58 6.32 17.90
N ALA A 65 -1.34 6.68 19.16
CA ALA A 65 -2.36 6.75 20.20
C ALA A 65 -3.66 7.31 19.62
N ASP A 66 -4.63 6.43 19.38
CA ASP A 66 -5.84 6.76 18.64
C ASP A 66 -6.65 7.81 19.42
N PRO A 67 -6.82 9.03 18.89
CA PRO A 67 -7.70 10.03 19.51
C PRO A 67 -9.17 9.60 19.52
N LEU A 68 -9.50 8.45 18.90
CA LEU A 68 -10.84 7.87 18.78
C LEU A 68 -11.10 6.72 19.77
N ALA A 69 -10.23 6.53 20.77
CA ALA A 69 -10.55 5.68 21.91
C ALA A 69 -11.82 6.20 22.60
N LEU A 70 -12.95 5.59 22.26
CA LEU A 70 -14.25 5.98 22.80
C LEU A 70 -14.31 5.69 24.29
N PRO A 71 -14.89 6.60 25.09
CA PRO A 71 -15.14 6.33 26.50
C PRO A 71 -16.05 5.09 26.63
N PRO A 72 -15.95 4.33 27.73
CA PRO A 72 -16.76 3.12 27.95
C PRO A 72 -18.28 3.38 27.99
N THR A 73 -18.69 4.64 28.00
CA THR A 73 -20.08 5.11 27.97
C THR A 73 -20.60 5.43 26.56
N ALA A 74 -19.78 5.28 25.51
CA ALA A 74 -20.17 5.59 24.14
C ALA A 74 -21.31 4.68 23.67
N THR A 75 -22.26 5.27 22.93
CA THR A 75 -23.36 4.49 22.34
C THR A 75 -22.82 3.53 21.27
N GLU A 76 -23.52 2.41 21.02
CA GLU A 76 -23.10 1.46 19.98
C GLU A 76 -22.96 2.13 18.60
N ALA A 77 -23.80 3.14 18.33
CA ALA A 77 -23.75 3.94 17.11
C ALA A 77 -22.43 4.73 16.99
N GLU A 78 -21.95 5.32 18.08
CA GLU A 78 -20.66 6.03 18.14
C GLU A 78 -19.49 5.06 17.98
N ALA A 79 -19.54 3.89 18.62
CA ALA A 79 -18.56 2.82 18.45
C ALA A 79 -18.43 2.34 16.99
N ILE A 80 -19.56 2.24 16.29
CA ILE A 80 -19.58 1.90 14.87
C ILE A 80 -18.99 3.04 14.03
N ALA A 81 -19.33 4.30 14.33
CA ALA A 81 -18.81 5.46 13.60
C ALA A 81 -17.30 5.61 13.75
N ALA A 82 -16.75 5.45 14.97
CA ALA A 82 -15.31 5.50 15.22
C ALA A 82 -14.56 4.40 14.46
N LYS A 83 -15.05 3.14 14.49
CA LYS A 83 -14.46 2.05 13.71
C LYS A 83 -14.47 2.29 12.21
N ARG A 84 -15.53 2.94 11.69
CA ARG A 84 -15.55 3.35 10.27
C ARG A 84 -14.51 4.41 9.98
N ARG A 85 -14.35 5.38 10.88
CA ARG A 85 -13.32 6.42 10.74
C ARG A 85 -11.93 5.78 10.71
N GLN A 86 -11.61 4.91 11.68
CA GLN A 86 -10.36 4.14 11.73
C GLN A 86 -10.12 3.36 10.43
N ASN A 87 -11.10 2.56 9.97
CA ASN A 87 -10.94 1.78 8.75
C ASN A 87 -10.78 2.66 7.50
N THR A 88 -11.47 3.81 7.44
CA THR A 88 -11.32 4.77 6.34
C THR A 88 -9.91 5.36 6.32
N LEU A 89 -9.37 5.76 7.47
CA LEU A 89 -7.99 6.27 7.58
C LEU A 89 -6.97 5.19 7.22
N ALA A 90 -7.12 3.99 7.75
CA ALA A 90 -6.28 2.84 7.41
C ALA A 90 -6.30 2.55 5.90
N ALA A 91 -7.47 2.54 5.28
CA ALA A 91 -7.62 2.34 3.84
C ALA A 91 -6.96 3.46 3.02
N ARG A 92 -7.04 4.73 3.46
CA ARG A 92 -6.36 5.85 2.81
C ARG A 92 -4.83 5.70 2.91
N ARG A 93 -4.30 5.45 4.11
CA ARG A 93 -2.85 5.21 4.35
C ARG A 93 -2.35 4.05 3.51
N SER A 94 -3.07 2.92 3.50
CA SER A 94 -2.73 1.73 2.72
C SER A 94 -2.69 2.02 1.22
N ARG A 95 -3.68 2.74 0.68
CA ARG A 95 -3.70 3.15 -0.73
C ARG A 95 -2.54 4.06 -1.09
N LYS A 96 -2.22 5.03 -0.23
CA LYS A 96 -1.08 5.94 -0.41
C LYS A 96 0.23 5.17 -0.44
N ARG A 97 0.51 4.35 0.59
CA ARG A 97 1.70 3.49 0.70
C ARG A 97 1.88 2.59 -0.52
N LYS A 98 0.80 1.94 -0.98
CA LYS A 98 0.85 1.04 -2.14
C LYS A 98 1.23 1.78 -3.43
N LEU A 99 0.71 2.99 -3.62
CA LEU A 99 1.00 3.80 -4.80
C LEU A 99 2.46 4.32 -4.75
N GLU A 100 2.91 4.81 -3.60
CA GLU A 100 4.30 5.23 -3.39
C GLU A 100 5.28 4.09 -3.64
N TYR A 101 4.99 2.88 -3.11
CA TYR A 101 5.81 1.71 -3.36
C TYR A 101 5.88 1.34 -4.84
N GLN A 102 4.75 1.42 -5.56
CA GLN A 102 4.74 1.20 -7.00
C GLN A 102 5.61 2.23 -7.74
N GLN A 103 5.54 3.51 -7.37
CA GLN A 103 6.37 4.56 -7.97
C GLN A 103 7.86 4.31 -7.71
N GLN A 104 8.23 3.96 -6.49
CA GLN A 104 9.62 3.63 -6.15
C GLN A 104 10.16 2.45 -6.97
N LEU A 105 9.34 1.43 -7.22
CA LEU A 105 9.72 0.30 -8.08
C LEU A 105 9.92 0.73 -9.54
N GLU A 106 9.03 1.57 -10.07
CA GLU A 106 9.14 2.10 -11.43
C GLU A 106 10.41 2.97 -11.58
N ASP A 107 10.67 3.86 -10.62
CA ASP A 107 11.87 4.70 -10.58
C ASP A 107 13.17 3.88 -10.48
N ALA A 108 13.19 2.84 -9.65
CA ALA A 108 14.34 1.95 -9.51
C ALA A 108 14.62 1.20 -10.81
N LEU A 109 13.58 0.70 -11.46
CA LEU A 109 13.68 0.00 -12.74
C LEU A 109 14.27 0.93 -13.83
N ASP A 110 13.80 2.17 -13.89
CA ASP A 110 14.30 3.14 -14.87
C ASP A 110 15.76 3.53 -14.58
N LYS A 111 16.16 3.70 -13.32
CA LYS A 111 17.58 3.91 -12.95
C LYS A 111 18.46 2.74 -13.37
N GLU A 112 18.07 1.51 -13.03
CA GLU A 112 18.81 0.30 -13.41
C GLU A 112 18.95 0.15 -14.93
N LYS A 113 17.90 0.47 -15.68
CA LYS A 113 17.97 0.49 -17.15
C LYS A 113 18.97 1.52 -17.67
N LEU A 114 18.95 2.73 -17.14
CA LEU A 114 19.87 3.79 -17.55
C LEU A 114 21.32 3.42 -17.23
N GLU A 115 21.56 2.86 -16.04
CA GLU A 115 22.89 2.39 -15.65
C GLU A 115 23.36 1.23 -16.53
N LYS A 116 22.49 0.26 -16.82
CA LYS A 116 22.79 -0.84 -17.74
C LYS A 116 23.18 -0.33 -19.12
N GLU A 117 22.41 0.58 -19.70
CA GLU A 117 22.71 1.16 -21.03
C GLU A 117 23.99 2.02 -21.02
N MET A 118 24.23 2.77 -19.94
CA MET A 118 25.47 3.52 -19.76
C MET A 118 26.69 2.58 -19.72
N TRP A 119 26.63 1.51 -18.92
CA TRP A 119 27.73 0.55 -18.82
C TRP A 119 27.91 -0.24 -20.10
N LYS A 120 26.82 -0.63 -20.76
CA LYS A 120 26.85 -1.28 -22.07
C LYS A 120 27.52 -0.40 -23.12
N SER A 121 27.14 0.88 -23.21
CA SER A 121 27.75 1.81 -24.17
C SER A 121 29.24 2.03 -23.89
N ARG A 122 29.64 2.18 -22.62
CA ARG A 122 31.05 2.26 -22.22
C ARG A 122 31.84 1.01 -22.58
N ALA A 123 31.30 -0.18 -22.30
CA ALA A 123 31.94 -1.45 -22.62
C ALA A 123 32.11 -1.62 -24.14
N LEU A 124 31.08 -1.29 -24.93
CA LEU A 124 31.16 -1.31 -26.39
C LEU A 124 32.20 -0.33 -26.92
N ALA A 125 32.25 0.90 -26.41
CA ALA A 125 33.26 1.88 -26.80
C ALA A 125 34.69 1.39 -26.50
N CYS A 126 34.94 0.85 -25.30
CA CYS A 126 36.23 0.26 -24.94
C CYS A 126 36.59 -0.95 -25.81
N ARG A 127 35.60 -1.77 -26.18
CA ARG A 127 35.81 -2.89 -27.09
C ARG A 127 36.23 -2.39 -28.46
N ASP A 128 35.51 -1.41 -29.01
CA ASP A 128 35.77 -0.87 -30.34
C ASP A 128 37.15 -0.19 -30.39
N THR A 129 37.58 0.49 -29.32
CA THR A 129 38.97 1.00 -29.23
C THR A 129 40.00 -0.12 -29.21
N LEU A 130 39.82 -1.18 -28.41
CA LEU A 130 40.74 -2.32 -28.39
C LEU A 130 40.81 -3.04 -29.75
N GLN A 131 39.68 -3.20 -30.42
CA GLN A 131 39.61 -3.76 -31.78
C GLN A 131 40.38 -2.87 -32.78
N SER A 132 40.29 -1.54 -32.65
CA SER A 132 41.06 -0.61 -33.50
C SER A 132 42.57 -0.73 -33.32
N TYR A 133 43.03 -1.16 -32.13
CA TYR A 133 44.43 -1.48 -31.86
C TYR A 133 44.83 -2.93 -32.24
N GLY A 134 43.93 -3.69 -32.89
CA GLY A 134 44.19 -5.05 -33.34
C GLY A 134 44.08 -6.13 -32.26
N VAL A 135 43.54 -5.80 -31.09
CA VAL A 135 43.30 -6.76 -30.00
C VAL A 135 41.91 -7.38 -30.16
N SER A 136 41.87 -8.70 -30.42
CA SER A 136 40.61 -9.44 -30.50
C SER A 136 39.98 -9.61 -29.12
N VAL A 137 38.80 -9.02 -28.92
CA VAL A 137 38.03 -9.13 -27.66
C VAL A 137 36.88 -10.13 -27.85
N PRO A 138 36.85 -11.26 -27.12
CA PRO A 138 35.76 -12.22 -27.20
C PRO A 138 34.46 -11.59 -26.68
N PHE A 139 33.37 -11.81 -27.41
CA PHE A 139 32.05 -11.30 -27.11
C PHE A 139 31.08 -12.48 -26.98
N HIS A 140 30.32 -12.48 -25.89
CA HIS A 140 29.24 -13.43 -25.67
C HIS A 140 27.95 -12.64 -25.69
N ASP A 141 27.08 -12.93 -26.65
CA ASP A 141 25.70 -12.46 -26.64
C ASP A 141 24.92 -13.33 -25.65
N ASP A 142 24.38 -12.70 -24.60
CA ASP A 142 23.41 -13.29 -23.66
C ASP A 142 21.98 -13.28 -24.25
#